data_AF-A0A0P0W7I1-F1
#
_entry.id   AF-A0A0P0W7I1-F1
#
_cell.length_a   1.000
_cell.length_b   1.000
_cell.length_c   1.000
_cell.angle_alpha   90.00
_cell.angle_beta   90.00
_cell.angle_gamma   90.00
#
_symmetry.space_group_name_H-M   'P 1'
#
loop_
_entity.id
_entity.type
_entity.pdbx_description
1 polymer ?
#
loop_
_entity_poly.entity_id
_entity_poly.type
_entity_poly.pdbx_seq_one_letter_code
_entity_poly.pdbx_strand_id
1 'polypeptide(L)' 'EVLDPHMPREKHHACLALLMQTYVLPLVEVGLLCSMESPKDRPGMRDVSAKIFAISEASFELS' A
#
# COMPACT_ATOMS: atom_id res chain seq x y z
N GLU A 1 12.83 -9.00 -22.67
CA GLU A 1 12.84 -7.52 -22.75
C GLU A 1 14.26 -7.01 -22.58
N VAL A 2 14.71 -6.11 -23.45
CA VAL A 2 15.92 -5.30 -23.21
C VAL A 2 15.45 -4.04 -22.50
N LEU A 3 15.86 -3.86 -21.24
CA LEU A 3 15.56 -2.64 -20.49
C LEU A 3 16.43 -1.51 -21.02
N ASP A 4 15.82 -0.37 -21.37
CA ASP A 4 16.52 0.84 -21.77
C ASP A 4 17.33 1.40 -20.58
N PRO A 5 18.68 1.45 -20.65
CA PRO A 5 19.50 1.99 -19.57
C PRO A 5 19.32 3.51 -19.35
N HIS A 6 18.75 4.23 -20.33
CA HIS A 6 18.48 5.67 -20.28
C HIS A 6 17.03 6.00 -19.91
N MET A 7 16.17 5.01 -19.62
CA MET A 7 14.88 5.29 -19.01
C MET A 7 15.13 6.09 -17.73
N PRO A 8 14.51 7.28 -17.53
CA PRO A 8 14.83 8.15 -16.41
C PRO A 8 14.51 7.44 -15.09
N ARG A 9 15.54 6.85 -14.50
CA ARG A 9 15.45 6.05 -13.26
C ARG A 9 14.76 6.81 -12.15
N GLU A 10 14.95 8.13 -12.10
CA GLU A 10 14.33 9.03 -11.12
C GLU A 10 12.80 8.97 -11.13
N LYS A 11 12.16 8.98 -12.31
CA LYS A 11 10.70 8.89 -12.41
C LYS A 11 10.19 7.53 -11.91
N HIS A 12 10.92 6.46 -12.24
CA HIS A 12 10.57 5.12 -11.79
C HIS A 12 10.76 4.97 -10.27
N HIS A 13 11.87 5.46 -9.71
CA HIS A 13 12.09 5.45 -8.26
C HIS A 13 11.07 6.29 -7.50
N ALA A 14 10.70 7.47 -8.01
CA ALA A 14 9.66 8.30 -7.40
C ALA A 14 8.29 7.61 -7.44
N CYS A 15 7.94 6.99 -8.58
CA CYS A 15 6.70 6.22 -8.72
C CYS A 15 6.67 5.00 -7.77
N LEU A 16 7.77 4.25 -7.69
CA LEU A 16 7.90 3.12 -6.77
C LEU A 16 7.83 3.56 -5.30
N ALA A 17 8.51 4.64 -4.93
CA ALA A 17 8.44 5.19 -3.59
C ALA A 17 7.01 5.63 -3.25
N LEU A 18 6.32 6.27 -4.19
CA LEU A 18 4.92 6.65 -4.02
C LEU A 18 4.02 5.43 -3.81
N LEU A 19 4.15 4.39 -4.65
CA LEU A 19 3.41 3.13 -4.49
C LEU A 19 3.70 2.45 -3.16
N MET A 20 4.96 2.47 -2.70
CA MET A 20 5.31 1.95 -1.38
C MET A 20 4.60 2.73 -0.27
N GLN A 21 4.57 4.05 -0.34
CA GLN A 21 3.95 4.90 0.67
C GLN A 21 2.41 4.84 0.66
N THR A 22 1.78 4.75 -0.51
CA THR A 22 0.32 4.85 -0.64
C THR A 22 -0.39 3.50 -0.66
N TYR A 23 0.33 2.42 -0.98
CA TYR A 23 -0.26 1.10 -1.11
C TYR A 23 0.40 0.06 -0.20
N VAL A 24 1.71 -0.15 -0.34
CA VAL A 24 2.39 -1.26 0.37
C VAL A 24 2.43 -1.04 1.88
N LEU A 25 2.91 0.12 2.33
CA LEU A 25 3.01 0.42 3.77
C LEU A 25 1.63 0.44 4.46
N PRO A 26 0.58 1.07 3.90
CA PRO A 26 -0.76 1.00 4.48
C PRO A 26 -1.33 -0.43 4.55
N LEU A 27 -1.08 -1.27 3.55
CA LEU A 27 -1.50 -2.68 3.60
C LEU A 27 -0.76 -3.45 4.70
N VAL A 28 0.54 -3.21 4.86
CA VAL A 28 1.34 -3.79 5.96
C VAL A 28 0.80 -3.33 7.32
N GLU A 29 0.43 -2.06 7.46
CA GLU A 29 -0.19 -1.53 8.68
C GLU A 29 -1.51 -2.25 9.01
N VAL A 30 -2.40 -2.44 8.02
CA VAL A 30 -3.63 -3.21 8.20
C VAL A 30 -3.33 -4.64 8.66
N GLY A 31 -2.37 -5.30 8.02
CA GLY A 31 -1.94 -6.66 8.41
C GLY A 31 -1.40 -6.73 9.84
N LEU A 32 -0.61 -5.74 10.26
CA LEU A 32 -0.06 -5.64 11.61
C LEU A 32 -1.17 -5.46 12.65
N LEU A 33 -2.13 -4.55 12.39
CA LEU A 33 -3.29 -4.33 13.26
C LEU A 33 -4.14 -5.60 13.40
N CYS A 34 -4.32 -6.37 12.33
CA CYS A 34 -5.01 -7.66 12.36
C CYS A 34 -4.25 -8.75 13.12
N SER A 35 -2.94 -8.59 13.31
CA SER A 35 -2.05 -9.59 13.93
C SER A 35 -1.70 -9.28 15.39
N MET A 36 -2.33 -8.28 16.00
CA MET A 36 -2.14 -7.95 17.42
C MET A 36 -2.42 -9.18 18.30
N GLU A 37 -1.62 -9.37 19.36
CA GLU A 37 -1.66 -10.56 20.21
C GLU A 37 -3.06 -10.79 20.81
N SER A 38 -3.64 -9.75 21.39
CA SER A 38 -4.99 -9.77 21.96
C SER A 38 -6.05 -9.54 20.87
N PRO A 39 -7.05 -10.43 20.73
CA PRO A 39 -8.15 -10.23 19.79
C PRO A 39 -8.94 -8.94 20.00
N LYS A 40 -8.93 -8.38 21.22
CA LYS A 40 -9.65 -7.12 21.54
C LYS A 40 -8.99 -5.89 20.91
N ASP A 41 -7.71 -5.98 20.57
CA ASP A 41 -6.93 -4.88 19.99
C ASP A 41 -6.95 -4.92 18.45
N ARG A 42 -7.59 -5.93 17.86
CA ARG A 42 -7.72 -6.08 16.41
C ARG A 42 -8.93 -5.30 15.89
N PRO A 43 -8.83 -4.68 14.71
CA PRO A 43 -9.97 -4.02 14.08
C PRO A 43 -11.06 -5.03 13.70
N GLY A 44 -12.31 -4.57 13.68
CA GLY A 44 -13.41 -5.36 13.13
C GLY A 44 -13.30 -5.48 11.60
N MET A 45 -13.91 -6.51 11.01
CA MET A 45 -13.86 -6.72 9.55
C MET A 45 -14.41 -5.53 8.75
N ARG A 46 -15.39 -4.80 9.28
CA ARG A 46 -15.90 -3.57 8.64
C ARG A 46 -14.82 -2.50 8.53
N ASP A 47 -14.03 -2.30 9.58
CA ASP A 47 -12.94 -1.32 9.60
C ASP A 47 -11.79 -1.75 8.70
N VAL A 48 -11.46 -3.06 8.70
CA VAL A 48 -10.47 -3.64 7.78
C VAL A 48 -10.88 -3.43 6.32
N SER A 49 -12.14 -3.74 5.99
CA SER A 49 -12.66 -3.58 4.62
C SER A 49 -12.66 -2.12 4.19
N ALA A 50 -13.06 -1.20 5.07
CA ALA A 50 -13.04 0.23 4.79
C ALA A 50 -11.60 0.75 4.56
N LYS A 51 -10.63 0.32 5.37
CA LYS A 51 -9.22 0.68 5.20
C LYS A 51 -8.65 0.15 3.88
N ILE A 52 -8.89 -1.12 3.55
CA ILE A 52 -8.41 -1.72 2.29
C ILE A 52 -9.04 -1.01 1.09
N PHE A 53 -10.34 -0.72 1.14
CA PHE A 53 -11.03 0.02 0.09
C PHE A 53 -10.42 1.42 -0.12
N ALA A 54 -10.20 2.18 0.97
CA ALA A 54 -9.58 3.49 0.88
C ALA A 54 -8.14 3.45 0.31
N ILE A 55 -7.35 2.43 0.67
CA ILE A 55 -6.01 2.22 0.11
C ILE A 55 -6.09 1.91 -1.39
N SER A 56 -7.05 1.07 -1.79
CA SER A 56 -7.28 0.73 -3.20
C SER A 56 -7.67 1.96 -4.01
N GLU A 57 -8.60 2.78 -3.52
CA GLU A 57 -8.99 4.02 -4.20
C GLU A 57 -7.82 4.99 -4.34
N ALA A 58 -7.05 5.19 -3.28
CA ALA A 58 -5.86 6.06 -3.31
C ALA A 58 -4.79 5.57 -4.31
N SER A 59 -4.70 4.27 -4.56
CA SER A 59 -3.79 3.72 -5.57
C SER A 59 -4.29 3.84 -7.00
N PHE A 60 -5.62 3.80 -7.21
CA PHE A 60 -6.21 3.96 -8.55
C PHE A 60 -6.05 5.39 -9.07
N GLU A 61 -6.12 6.40 -8.19
CA GLU A 61 -5.85 7.81 -8.56
C GLU A 61 -4.40 8.05 -9.03
N LEU A 62 -3.50 7.09 -8.81
CA LEU A 62 -2.08 7.19 -9.21
C LEU A 62 -1.75 6.47 -10.52
N SER A 63 -2.67 5.66 -11.07
CA SER A 63 -2.50 4.91 -12.33
C SER A 63 -3.08 5.66 -13.51
#